data_AF-B8MJ81-F1
#
_entry.id   AF-B8MJ81-F1
#
_cell.length_a   1.000
_cell.length_b   1.000
_cell.length_c   1.000
_cell.angle_alpha   90.00
_cell.angle_beta   90.00
_cell.angle_gamma   90.00
#
_symmetry.space_group_name_H-M   'P 1'
#
loop_
_entity.id
_entity.type
_entity.pdbx_description
1 polymer ?
#
loop_
_entity_poly.entity_id
_entity_poly.type
_entity_poly.pdbx_seq_one_letter_code
_entity_poly.pdbx_strand_id
1 'polypeptide(L)'
;MARKGPGTDGPLQIALLESTSAATTRASEGQKIFSPIAAFLNKHRSQTTGLAPHLLRALTTLSDDLASVAQQHFNAYISGIPTTSILPALTALKEVQVIKTGFALCHSSPEALLALKA
;
A
#
# COMPACT_ATOMS: atom_id res chain seq x y z
N MET A 1 20.08 -37.81 -40.67
CA MET A 1 20.38 -37.12 -39.40
C MET A 1 20.23 -35.62 -39.63
N ALA A 2 19.12 -35.01 -39.18
CA ALA A 2 18.87 -33.59 -39.36
C ALA A 2 19.44 -32.82 -38.16
N ARG A 3 20.44 -31.98 -38.43
CA ARG A 3 21.12 -31.15 -37.43
C ARG A 3 20.17 -30.04 -36.99
N LYS A 4 19.63 -30.16 -35.76
CA LYS A 4 18.86 -29.12 -35.08
C LYS A 4 19.81 -27.95 -34.78
N GLY A 5 19.67 -26.86 -35.51
CA GLY A 5 20.41 -25.62 -35.24
C GLY A 5 20.02 -25.06 -33.87
N PRO A 6 20.96 -24.40 -33.15
CA PRO A 6 20.65 -23.75 -31.88
C PRO A 6 19.66 -22.62 -32.15
N GLY A 7 18.43 -22.81 -31.69
CA GLY A 7 17.37 -21.81 -31.78
C GLY A 7 17.84 -20.56 -31.06
N THR A 8 18.16 -19.54 -31.84
CA THR A 8 18.39 -18.18 -31.37
C THR A 8 17.01 -17.65 -31.02
N ASP A 9 16.63 -17.77 -29.75
CA ASP A 9 15.48 -17.01 -29.24
C ASP A 9 15.77 -15.54 -29.57
N GLY A 10 14.99 -14.98 -30.50
CA GLY A 10 15.27 -13.65 -31.03
C GLY A 10 15.23 -12.60 -29.90
N PRO A 11 15.90 -11.45 -30.06
CA PRO A 11 15.92 -10.40 -29.03
C PRO A 11 14.53 -10.02 -28.47
N LEU A 12 13.49 -10.08 -29.33
CA LEU A 12 12.10 -9.86 -28.94
C LEU A 12 11.53 -10.96 -28.04
N GLN A 13 11.86 -12.23 -28.31
CA GLN A 13 11.36 -13.36 -27.54
C GLN A 13 11.95 -13.36 -26.12
N ILE A 14 13.26 -13.03 -26.00
CA ILE A 14 13.92 -12.84 -24.71
C ILE A 14 13.28 -11.66 -23.97
N ALA A 15 13.07 -10.51 -24.63
CA ALA A 15 12.45 -9.35 -24.00
C ALA A 15 11.01 -9.61 -23.51
N LEU A 16 10.23 -10.38 -24.26
CA LEU A 16 8.87 -10.78 -23.85
C LEU A 16 8.89 -11.73 -22.65
N LEU A 17 9.81 -12.68 -22.63
CA LEU A 17 9.97 -13.62 -21.52
C LEU A 17 10.36 -12.88 -20.24
N GLU A 18 11.34 -11.99 -20.32
CA GLU A 18 11.77 -11.14 -19.21
C GLU A 18 10.64 -10.22 -18.71
N SER A 19 9.92 -9.57 -19.63
CA SER A 19 8.78 -8.72 -19.29
C SER A 19 7.67 -9.50 -18.57
N THR A 20 7.38 -10.72 -19.03
CA THR A 20 6.38 -11.62 -18.43
C THR A 20 6.82 -12.08 -17.04
N SER A 21 8.09 -12.46 -16.90
CA SER A 21 8.68 -12.83 -15.61
C SER A 21 8.57 -11.67 -14.61
N ALA A 22 9.02 -10.47 -15.00
CA ALA A 22 8.94 -9.27 -14.18
C ALA A 22 7.49 -8.90 -13.81
N ALA A 23 6.53 -9.06 -14.73
CA ALA A 23 5.11 -8.82 -14.45
C ALA A 23 4.55 -9.83 -13.44
N THR A 24 4.95 -11.09 -13.53
CA THR A 24 4.53 -12.15 -12.59
C THR A 24 5.10 -11.90 -11.19
N THR A 25 6.37 -11.50 -11.09
CA THR A 25 7.00 -11.10 -9.83
C THR A 25 6.24 -9.94 -9.20
N ARG A 26 6.00 -8.86 -9.96
CA ARG A 26 5.20 -7.71 -9.50
C ARG A 26 3.78 -8.12 -9.07
N ALA A 27 3.12 -9.03 -9.77
CA ALA A 27 1.81 -9.51 -9.35
C ALA A 27 1.87 -10.20 -7.97
N SER A 28 2.85 -11.08 -7.76
CA SER A 28 3.01 -11.81 -6.50
C SER A 28 3.39 -10.90 -5.32
N GLU A 29 4.29 -9.95 -5.54
CA GLU A 29 4.72 -8.99 -4.52
C GLU A 29 3.63 -7.97 -4.23
N GLY A 30 2.94 -7.50 -5.27
CA GLY A 30 1.81 -6.59 -5.15
C GLY A 30 0.71 -7.23 -4.32
N GLN A 31 0.40 -8.50 -4.54
CA GLN A 31 -0.54 -9.22 -3.69
C GLN A 31 -0.09 -9.23 -2.22
N LYS A 32 1.19 -9.50 -1.93
CA LYS A 32 1.70 -9.50 -0.54
C LYS A 32 1.59 -8.14 0.14
N ILE A 33 1.85 -7.06 -0.59
CA ILE A 33 1.82 -5.68 -0.06
C ILE A 33 0.39 -5.18 0.13
N PHE A 34 -0.48 -5.40 -0.85
CA PHE A 34 -1.80 -4.77 -0.90
C PHE A 34 -2.93 -5.64 -0.31
N SER A 35 -2.77 -6.96 -0.23
CA SER A 35 -3.77 -7.86 0.37
C SER A 35 -4.09 -7.51 1.83
N PRO A 36 -3.11 -7.25 2.72
CA PRO A 36 -3.39 -6.85 4.11
C PRO A 36 -4.17 -5.53 4.20
N ILE A 37 -3.92 -4.58 3.29
CA ILE A 37 -4.63 -3.30 3.23
C ILE A 37 -6.09 -3.52 2.84
N ALA A 38 -6.33 -4.33 1.80
CA ALA A 38 -7.68 -4.69 1.38
C ALA A 38 -8.44 -5.44 2.50
N ALA A 39 -7.79 -6.40 3.16
CA ALA A 39 -8.37 -7.12 4.29
C ALA A 39 -8.71 -6.20 5.47
N PHE A 40 -7.81 -5.25 5.80
CA PHE A 40 -8.04 -4.24 6.83
C PHE A 40 -9.27 -3.39 6.51
N LEU A 41 -9.35 -2.82 5.31
CA LEU A 41 -10.48 -1.99 4.88
C LEU A 41 -11.80 -2.77 4.93
N ASN A 42 -11.81 -4.02 4.46
CA ASN A 42 -12.99 -4.88 4.48
C ASN A 42 -13.46 -5.19 5.91
N LYS A 43 -12.52 -5.49 6.81
CA LYS A 43 -12.82 -5.69 8.23
C LYS A 43 -13.42 -4.44 8.86
N HIS A 44 -12.84 -3.27 8.64
CA HIS A 44 -13.33 -2.05 9.29
C HIS A 44 -14.68 -1.59 8.73
N ARG A 45 -14.92 -1.76 7.43
CA ARG A 45 -16.26 -1.51 6.84
C ARG A 45 -17.34 -2.44 7.36
N SER A 46 -17.00 -3.67 7.76
CA SER A 46 -17.96 -4.62 8.32
C SER A 46 -18.19 -4.49 9.83
N GLN A 47 -17.33 -3.74 10.54
CA GLN A 47 -17.33 -3.61 12.01
C GLN A 47 -17.86 -2.27 12.53
N THR A 48 -18.55 -1.47 11.71
CA THR A 48 -18.95 -0.10 12.09
C THR A 48 -20.21 -0.02 12.97
N THR A 49 -20.61 -1.13 13.61
CA THR A 49 -21.81 -1.19 14.45
C THR A 49 -21.64 -0.33 15.70
N GLY A 50 -22.66 0.49 16.03
CA GLY A 50 -22.67 1.30 17.25
C GLY A 50 -21.97 2.66 17.16
N LEU A 51 -21.47 3.07 15.99
CA LEU A 51 -20.95 4.42 15.77
C LEU A 51 -22.07 5.44 15.57
N ALA A 52 -21.89 6.64 16.11
CA ALA A 52 -22.77 7.77 15.82
C ALA A 52 -22.76 8.07 14.30
N PRO A 53 -23.88 8.52 13.69
CA PRO A 53 -24.00 8.67 12.24
C PRO A 53 -22.92 9.54 11.57
N HIS A 54 -22.47 10.61 12.25
CA HIS A 54 -21.44 11.49 11.72
C HIS A 54 -20.04 10.83 11.73
N LEU A 55 -19.74 10.03 12.76
CA LEU A 55 -18.49 9.25 12.84
C LEU A 55 -18.48 8.14 11.79
N LEU A 56 -19.61 7.45 11.61
CA LEU A 56 -19.77 6.47 10.55
C LEU A 56 -19.49 7.09 9.19
N ARG A 57 -20.10 8.25 8.89
CA ARG A 57 -19.90 8.97 7.63
C ARG A 57 -18.44 9.37 7.41
N ALA A 58 -17.77 9.91 8.44
CA ALA A 58 -16.37 10.30 8.36
C ALA A 58 -15.46 9.08 8.12
N LEU A 59 -15.71 7.98 8.83
CA LEU A 59 -14.95 6.74 8.68
C LEU A 59 -15.16 6.10 7.30
N THR A 60 -16.39 6.09 6.79
CA THR A 60 -16.69 5.61 5.43
C THR A 60 -15.94 6.44 4.39
N THR A 61 -16.03 7.77 4.46
CA THR A 61 -15.34 8.67 3.52
C THR A 61 -13.82 8.42 3.54
N LEU A 62 -13.24 8.37 4.74
CA LEU A 62 -11.81 8.06 4.90
C LEU A 62 -11.44 6.68 4.32
N SER A 63 -12.27 5.67 4.52
CA SER A 63 -12.03 4.32 4.01
C SER A 63 -12.11 4.27 2.49
N ASP A 64 -13.02 5.04 1.88
CA ASP A 64 -13.17 5.16 0.44
C ASP A 64 -11.97 5.85 -0.19
N ASP A 65 -11.50 6.96 0.39
CA ASP A 65 -10.29 7.66 -0.05
C ASP A 65 -9.07 6.75 0.04
N LEU A 66 -8.91 6.04 1.16
CA LEU A 66 -7.79 5.12 1.35
C LEU A 66 -7.85 3.95 0.36
N ALA A 67 -9.03 3.41 0.08
CA ALA A 67 -9.21 2.37 -0.94
C ALA A 67 -8.81 2.87 -2.33
N SER A 68 -9.20 4.09 -2.69
CA SER A 68 -8.83 4.72 -3.98
C SER A 68 -7.32 4.87 -4.13
N VAL A 69 -6.65 5.40 -3.10
CA VAL A 69 -5.19 5.55 -3.09
C VAL A 69 -4.51 4.18 -3.18
N ALA A 70 -4.92 3.20 -2.37
CA ALA A 70 -4.35 1.85 -2.42
C ALA A 70 -4.50 1.21 -3.80
N GLN A 71 -5.66 1.38 -4.46
CA GLN A 71 -5.91 0.87 -5.81
C GLN A 71 -4.99 1.55 -6.85
N GLN A 72 -4.81 2.87 -6.77
CA GLN A 72 -3.91 3.60 -7.68
C GLN A 72 -2.47 3.10 -7.54
N HIS A 73 -1.98 2.95 -6.30
CA HIS A 73 -0.63 2.44 -6.04
C HIS A 73 -0.49 0.98 -6.49
N PHE A 74 -1.49 0.13 -6.29
CA PHE A 74 -1.50 -1.23 -6.79
C PHE A 74 -1.40 -1.25 -8.32
N ASN A 75 -2.24 -0.49 -9.01
CA ASN A 75 -2.24 -0.43 -10.48
C ASN A 75 -0.89 0.07 -11.03
N ALA A 76 -0.31 1.11 -10.42
CA ALA A 76 1.00 1.63 -10.81
C ALA A 76 2.11 0.58 -10.61
N TYR A 77 2.09 -0.11 -9.46
CA TYR A 77 3.03 -1.16 -9.12
C TYR A 77 2.93 -2.35 -10.07
N ILE A 78 1.71 -2.83 -10.34
CA ILE A 78 1.45 -3.91 -11.30
C ILE A 78 1.86 -3.51 -12.71
N SER A 79 1.71 -2.24 -13.10
CA SER A 79 2.11 -1.76 -14.43
C SER A 79 3.64 -1.60 -14.56
N GLY A 80 4.41 -1.81 -13.50
CA GLY A 80 5.87 -1.68 -13.53
C GLY A 80 6.34 -0.23 -13.67
N ILE A 81 5.48 0.74 -13.32
CA ILE A 81 5.87 2.15 -13.29
C ILE A 81 6.78 2.32 -12.06
N PRO A 82 8.04 2.74 -12.22
CA PRO A 82 8.94 2.89 -11.09
C PRO A 82 8.39 3.94 -10.12
N THR A 83 8.20 3.52 -8.88
CA THR A 83 7.73 4.34 -7.74
C THR A 83 8.65 5.53 -7.42
N THR A 84 9.79 5.68 -8.11
CA THR A 84 10.64 6.88 -8.06
C THR A 84 9.96 8.12 -8.62
N SER A 85 8.91 8.00 -9.43
CA SER A 85 8.04 9.15 -9.79
C SER A 85 7.02 9.51 -8.69
N ILE A 86 6.89 8.69 -7.64
CA ILE A 86 5.90 8.84 -6.55
C ILE A 86 6.58 9.18 -5.20
N LEU A 87 7.90 9.45 -5.23
CA LEU A 87 8.69 9.88 -4.06
C LEU A 87 8.08 11.06 -3.28
N PRO A 88 7.39 12.05 -3.92
CA PRO A 88 6.72 13.11 -3.17
C PRO A 88 5.58 12.58 -2.27
N ALA A 89 4.85 11.55 -2.69
CA ALA A 89 3.68 11.04 -1.96
C ALA A 89 4.07 10.13 -0.78
N LEU A 90 5.15 9.36 -0.90
CA LEU A 90 5.69 8.56 0.21
C LEU A 90 6.28 9.45 1.32
N THR A 91 6.95 10.54 0.94
CA THR A 91 7.44 11.55 1.89
C THR A 91 6.29 12.26 2.59
N ALA A 92 5.23 12.61 1.85
CA ALA A 92 4.01 13.18 2.41
C ALA A 92 3.27 12.23 3.37
N LEU A 93 3.25 10.92 3.11
CA LEU A 93 2.70 9.94 4.06
C LEU A 93 3.55 9.79 5.32
N LYS A 94 4.88 9.96 5.22
CA LYS A 94 5.78 9.98 6.38
C LYS A 94 5.56 11.23 7.24
N GLU A 95 5.39 12.39 6.61
CA GLU A 95 5.00 13.66 7.25
C GLU A 95 3.61 13.54 7.91
N VAL A 96 2.65 12.92 7.24
CA VAL A 96 1.32 12.66 7.84
C VAL A 96 1.41 11.64 8.96
N GLN A 97 2.34 10.68 8.98
CA GLN A 97 2.57 9.86 10.17
C GLN A 97 3.17 10.68 11.32
N VAL A 98 4.09 11.62 11.04
CA VAL A 98 4.64 12.55 12.04
C VAL A 98 3.57 13.50 12.60
N ILE A 99 2.59 13.90 11.77
CA ILE A 99 1.54 14.87 12.15
C ILE A 99 0.26 14.19 12.66
N LYS A 100 -0.01 12.93 12.30
CA LYS A 100 -1.22 12.17 12.66
C LYS A 100 -1.02 11.19 13.81
N THR A 101 0.22 10.86 14.19
CA THR A 101 0.49 10.46 15.58
C THR A 101 0.58 11.72 16.41
N GLY A 102 -0.59 12.23 16.83
CA GLY A 102 -0.71 13.30 17.83
C GLY A 102 -0.24 12.86 19.23
N PHE A 103 0.89 12.17 19.32
CA PHE A 103 1.75 12.23 20.48
C PHE A 103 2.66 13.43 20.25
N ALA A 104 2.23 14.60 20.73
CA ALA A 104 3.20 15.54 21.23
C ALA A 104 4.08 14.76 22.21
N LEU A 105 5.29 14.39 21.79
CA LEU A 105 6.35 14.06 22.73
C LEU A 105 6.64 15.37 23.47
N CYS A 106 5.80 15.71 24.45
CA CYS A 106 6.21 16.53 25.57
C CYS A 106 7.47 15.85 26.10
N HIS A 107 8.63 16.46 25.86
CA HIS A 107 9.91 16.04 26.41
C HIS A 107 9.98 16.38 27.91
N SER A 108 8.91 16.07 28.64
CA SER A 108 8.76 16.36 30.06
C SER A 108 7.83 15.33 30.67
N SER A 109 8.48 14.24 31.07
CA SER A 109 8.23 13.48 32.30
C SER A 109 7.05 12.49 32.33
N PRO A 110 7.31 11.18 32.61
CA PRO A 110 6.28 10.17 32.87
C PRO A 110 5.43 10.44 34.12
N GLU A 111 5.74 11.46 34.93
CA GLU A 111 4.99 11.85 36.13
C GLU A 111 3.54 12.29 35.84
N ALA A 112 3.26 12.83 34.64
CA ALA A 112 1.90 13.28 34.28
C ALA A 112 0.90 12.11 34.09
N LEU A 113 1.39 10.89 33.83
CA LEU A 113 0.54 9.70 33.69
C LEU A 113 0.10 9.12 35.05
N LEU A 114 0.83 9.38 36.13
CA LEU A 114 0.44 8.95 37.47
C LEU A 114 -0.66 9.83 38.08
N ALA A 115 -0.79 11.08 37.62
CA ALA A 115 -1.82 12.01 38.09
C ALA A 115 -3.23 11.73 37.51
N LEU A 116 -3.36 10.90 36.47
CA LEU A 116 -4.66 10.55 35.86
C LEU A 116 -5.28 9.26 36.40
N LYS A 117 -4.63 8.59 37.37
CA LYS A 117 -5.19 7.42 38.05
C LYS A 117 -5.89 7.88 39.34
N ALA A 118 -7.15 8.26 39.20
CA ALA A 118 -8.11 8.31 40.30
C ALA A 118 -8.88 6.98 40.37
#